data_AF-A0A932WBK5-F1
#
_entry.id   AF-A0A932WBK5-F1
#
_cell.length_a   1.000
_cell.length_b   1.000
_cell.length_c   1.000
_cell.angle_alpha   90.00
_cell.angle_beta   90.00
_cell.angle_gamma   90.00
#
_symmetry.space_group_name_H-M   'P 1'
#
loop_
_entity.id
_entity.type
_entity.pdbx_description
1 polymer ?
#
loop_
_entity_poly.entity_id
_entity_poly.type
_entity_poly.pdbx_seq_one_letter_code
_entity_poly.pdbx_strand_id
1 'polypeptide(L)'
;ELSGRRWPEGVGARAGRNRLLEELQGRSEAELRRGATELGPRYQEGQRKRDPEVAPVYYGLSAAAVTAIRPAAEVLRSMCEEAEGILRERGKALLG
;
A
#
# COMPACT_ATOMS: atom_id res chain seq x y z
N GLU A 1 3.52 2.90 -18.97
CA GLU A 1 3.78 2.11 -17.75
C GLU A 1 3.12 0.73 -17.85
N LEU A 2 3.45 -0.20 -16.94
CA LEU A 2 2.92 -1.58 -16.90
C LEU A 2 1.39 -1.64 -16.75
N SER A 3 0.80 -0.65 -16.08
CA SER A 3 -0.65 -0.55 -15.85
C SER A 3 -1.45 0.02 -17.02
N GLY A 4 -0.77 0.47 -18.09
CA GLY A 4 -1.41 1.21 -19.19
C GLY A 4 -1.92 2.60 -18.80
N ARG A 5 -1.69 3.07 -17.57
CA ARG A 5 -2.05 4.41 -17.09
C ARG A 5 -0.82 5.23 -16.79
N ARG A 6 -0.83 6.49 -17.20
CA ARG A 6 0.24 7.45 -16.91
C ARG A 6 0.23 7.83 -15.43
N TRP A 7 1.30 7.49 -14.73
CA TRP A 7 1.54 7.92 -13.37
C TRP A 7 2.13 9.34 -13.38
N PRO A 8 1.81 10.22 -12.41
CA PRO A 8 2.42 11.55 -12.36
C PRO A 8 3.94 11.47 -12.25
N GLU A 9 4.64 12.34 -12.97
CA GLU A 9 6.10 12.39 -12.95
C GLU A 9 6.63 12.70 -11.55
N GLY A 10 7.68 11.99 -11.13
CA GLY A 10 8.28 12.14 -9.81
C GLY A 10 7.45 11.59 -8.64
N VAL A 11 6.27 11.02 -8.88
CA VAL A 11 5.44 10.43 -7.83
C VAL A 11 5.63 8.91 -7.83
N GLY A 12 5.87 8.33 -6.65
CA GLY A 12 5.91 6.88 -6.45
C GLY A 12 4.62 6.35 -5.80
N ALA A 13 4.35 5.05 -5.96
CA ALA A 13 3.36 4.34 -5.17
C ALA A 13 4.05 3.45 -4.14
N ARG A 14 3.44 3.28 -2.96
CA ARG A 14 3.86 2.26 -1.98
C ARG A 14 2.98 1.03 -2.13
N ALA A 15 3.60 -0.10 -2.43
CA ALA A 15 2.95 -1.39 -2.46
C ALA A 15 3.72 -2.38 -1.58
N GLY A 16 3.04 -3.43 -1.13
CA GLY A 16 3.65 -4.55 -0.47
C GLY A 16 4.70 -5.21 -1.34
N ARG A 17 5.83 -5.61 -0.74
CA ARG A 17 6.88 -6.33 -1.47
C ARG A 17 6.29 -7.63 -2.02
N ASN A 18 6.52 -7.87 -3.31
CA ASN A 18 6.16 -9.10 -3.99
C ASN A 18 7.18 -9.40 -5.09
N ARG A 19 7.07 -10.57 -5.71
CA ARG A 19 8.01 -11.03 -6.74
C ARG A 19 8.14 -10.04 -7.91
N LEU A 20 7.03 -9.46 -8.38
CA LEU A 20 7.10 -8.47 -9.46
C LEU A 20 7.91 -7.23 -9.03
N LEU A 21 7.64 -6.67 -7.85
CA LEU A 21 8.34 -5.48 -7.38
C LEU A 21 9.82 -5.74 -7.12
N GLU A 22 10.20 -6.94 -6.69
CA GLU A 22 11.60 -7.35 -6.59
C GLU A 22 12.29 -7.39 -7.97
N GLU A 23 11.61 -7.93 -8.99
CA GLU A 23 12.12 -7.94 -10.37
C GLU A 23 12.26 -6.52 -10.96
N LEU A 24 11.42 -5.58 -10.52
CA LEU A 24 11.44 -4.17 -10.93
C LEU A 24 12.45 -3.34 -10.14
N GLN A 25 12.83 -3.77 -8.94
CA GLN A 25 13.70 -3.02 -8.05
C GLN A 25 15.08 -2.81 -8.69
N GLY A 26 15.55 -1.56 -8.71
CA GLY A 26 16.84 -1.19 -9.30
C GLY A 26 16.83 -0.98 -10.81
N ARG A 27 15.71 -1.22 -11.51
CA ARG A 27 15.57 -0.87 -12.93
C ARG A 27 15.24 0.62 -13.10
N SER A 28 15.97 1.30 -13.98
CA SER A 28 15.63 2.65 -14.43
C SER A 28 14.31 2.68 -15.18
N GLU A 29 13.65 3.84 -15.24
CA GLU A 29 12.43 4.00 -16.03
C GLU A 29 12.61 3.60 -17.51
N ALA A 30 13.80 3.84 -18.07
CA ALA A 30 14.11 3.45 -19.45
C ALA A 30 14.14 1.92 -19.62
N GLU A 31 14.67 1.19 -18.65
CA GLU A 31 14.65 -0.28 -18.63
C GLU A 31 13.24 -0.83 -18.44
N LEU A 32 12.45 -0.19 -17.58
CA LEU A 32 11.04 -0.54 -17.38
C LEU A 32 10.21 -0.30 -18.65
N ARG A 33 10.45 0.80 -19.39
CA ARG A 33 9.79 1.06 -20.67
C ARG A 33 10.16 0.04 -21.73
N ARG A 34 11.44 -0.36 -21.81
CA ARG A 34 11.90 -1.42 -22.75
C ARG A 34 11.30 -2.79 -22.40
N GLY A 35 11.22 -3.13 -21.11
CA GLY A 35 10.62 -4.37 -20.62
C GLY A 35 9.09 -4.37 -20.55
N ALA A 36 8.42 -3.26 -20.87
CA ALA A 36 6.98 -3.12 -20.70
C ALA A 36 6.18 -4.11 -21.56
N THR A 37 6.69 -4.48 -22.74
CA THR A 37 6.06 -5.48 -23.61
C THR A 37 6.03 -6.87 -22.99
N GLU A 38 7.03 -7.22 -22.19
CA GLU A 38 7.15 -8.52 -21.51
C GLU A 38 6.42 -8.51 -20.15
N LEU A 39 6.61 -7.45 -19.37
CA LEU A 39 6.12 -7.34 -18.00
C LEU A 39 4.66 -6.87 -17.93
N GLY A 40 4.19 -6.13 -18.95
CA GLY A 40 2.83 -5.62 -19.03
C GLY A 40 1.76 -6.71 -18.99
N PRO A 41 1.84 -7.77 -19.83
CA PRO A 41 0.90 -8.89 -19.78
C PRO A 41 0.90 -9.61 -18.43
N ARG A 42 2.07 -9.83 -17.82
CA ARG A 42 2.21 -10.44 -16.48
C ARG A 42 1.52 -9.59 -15.40
N TYR A 43 1.76 -8.27 -15.43
CA TYR A 43 1.13 -7.31 -14.53
C TYR A 43 -0.40 -7.32 -14.68
N GLN A 44 -0.92 -7.29 -15.91
CA GLN A 44 -2.35 -7.28 -16.19
C GLN A 44 -3.04 -8.58 -15.75
N GLU A 45 -2.40 -9.73 -15.99
CA GLU A 45 -2.93 -11.02 -15.56
C GLU A 45 -2.93 -11.15 -14.04
N GLY A 46 -1.86 -10.68 -13.36
CA GLY A 46 -1.81 -10.61 -11.90
C GLY A 46 -2.94 -9.77 -11.33
N GLN A 47 -3.17 -8.57 -11.90
CA GLN A 47 -4.29 -7.70 -11.52
C GLN A 47 -5.65 -8.38 -11.71
N ARG A 48 -5.86 -9.05 -12.85
CA ARG A 48 -7.10 -9.77 -13.16
C ARG A 48 -7.38 -10.89 -12.16
N LYS A 49 -6.35 -11.64 -11.79
CA LYS A 49 -6.42 -12.76 -10.82
C LYS A 49 -6.42 -12.30 -9.36
N ARG A 50 -6.14 -11.02 -9.09
CA ARG A 50 -5.86 -10.51 -7.74
C ARG A 50 -4.74 -11.31 -7.05
N ASP A 51 -3.74 -11.69 -7.83
CA ASP A 51 -2.60 -12.48 -7.35
C ASP A 51 -1.62 -11.56 -6.62
N PRO A 52 -1.46 -11.67 -5.29
CA PRO A 52 -0.60 -10.77 -4.52
C PRO A 52 0.89 -10.87 -4.90
N GLU A 53 1.33 -11.96 -5.52
CA GLU A 53 2.73 -12.16 -5.91
C GLU A 53 3.13 -11.37 -7.16
N VAL A 54 2.14 -11.00 -7.98
CA VAL A 54 2.36 -10.38 -9.29
C VAL A 54 1.60 -9.06 -9.46
N ALA A 55 0.54 -8.83 -8.69
CA ALA A 55 -0.20 -7.58 -8.65
C ALA A 55 0.30 -6.68 -7.51
N PRO A 56 0.51 -5.37 -7.74
CA PRO A 56 0.83 -4.46 -6.64
C PRO A 56 -0.34 -4.37 -5.66
N VAL A 57 -0.12 -4.81 -4.42
CA VAL A 57 -1.07 -4.62 -3.32
C VAL A 57 -0.70 -3.33 -2.59
N TYR A 58 -1.51 -2.30 -2.75
CA TYR A 58 -1.24 -0.99 -2.15
C TYR A 58 -1.63 -0.95 -0.68
N TYR A 59 -0.64 -0.71 0.19
CA TYR A 59 -0.88 -0.44 1.61
C TYR A 59 0.26 0.38 2.24
N GLY A 60 -0.07 1.12 3.30
CA GLY A 60 0.88 1.91 4.07
C GLY A 60 1.66 1.05 5.07
N LEU A 61 2.72 1.63 5.67
CA LEU A 61 3.46 0.97 6.75
C LEU A 61 2.56 0.65 7.96
N SER A 62 1.50 1.43 8.16
CA SER A 62 0.48 1.19 9.20
C SER A 62 -0.29 -0.12 9.03
N ALA A 63 -0.21 -0.79 7.88
CA ALA A 63 -0.83 -2.10 7.69
C ALA A 63 -0.32 -3.15 8.69
N ALA A 64 0.93 -3.00 9.19
CA ALA A 64 1.46 -3.86 10.24
C ALA A 64 0.68 -3.77 11.57
N ALA A 65 -0.04 -2.66 11.80
CA ALA A 65 -0.90 -2.48 12.97
C ALA A 65 -2.33 -3.04 12.77
N VAL A 66 -2.67 -3.50 11.56
CA VAL A 66 -3.99 -4.08 11.27
C VAL A 66 -3.94 -5.58 11.53
N THR A 67 -4.54 -6.02 12.65
CA THR A 67 -4.49 -7.41 13.12
C THR A 67 -5.78 -8.19 12.89
N ALA A 68 -6.87 -7.52 12.52
CA ALA A 68 -8.18 -8.14 12.34
C ALA A 68 -9.02 -7.43 11.28
N ILE A 69 -9.90 -8.19 10.63
CA ILE A 69 -10.95 -7.67 9.76
C ILE A 69 -12.16 -7.34 10.64
N ARG A 70 -12.61 -6.08 10.58
CA ARG A 70 -13.71 -5.57 11.42
C ARG A 70 -14.72 -4.77 10.60
N PRO A 71 -15.98 -4.68 11.04
CA PRO A 71 -16.94 -3.75 10.46
C PRO A 71 -16.42 -2.30 10.53
N ALA A 72 -16.67 -1.52 9.49
CA ALA A 72 -16.21 -0.13 9.42
C ALA A 72 -16.68 0.72 10.62
N ALA A 73 -17.93 0.51 11.07
CA ALA A 73 -18.47 1.20 12.24
C ALA A 73 -17.71 0.89 13.53
N GLU A 74 -17.22 -0.35 13.68
CA GLU A 74 -16.42 -0.75 14.84
C GLU A 74 -15.02 -0.13 14.81
N VAL A 75 -14.39 -0.10 13.64
CA VAL A 75 -13.08 0.55 13.46
C VAL A 75 -13.16 2.02 13.84
N LEU A 76 -14.16 2.75 13.34
CA LEU A 76 -14.33 4.18 13.65
C LEU A 76 -14.58 4.40 15.13
N ARG A 77 -15.48 3.61 15.74
CA ARG A 77 -15.79 3.71 17.16
C ARG A 77 -14.55 3.48 18.02
N SER A 78 -13.82 2.37 17.80
CA SER A 78 -12.63 2.06 18.60
C SER A 78 -11.55 3.13 18.45
N MET A 79 -11.28 3.59 17.22
CA MET A 79 -10.30 4.64 16.97
C MET A 79 -10.64 5.95 17.71
N CYS A 80 -11.91 6.36 17.72
CA CYS A 80 -12.33 7.57 18.42
C CYS A 80 -12.27 7.42 19.95
N GLU A 81 -12.74 6.30 20.48
CA GLU A 81 -12.72 6.01 21.93
C GLU A 81 -11.28 5.92 22.46
N GLU A 82 -10.39 5.21 21.74
CA GLU A 82 -8.97 5.09 22.09
C GLU A 82 -8.27 6.45 22.05
N ALA A 83 -8.52 7.25 21.01
CA ALA A 83 -7.94 8.59 20.89
C ALA A 83 -8.41 9.52 22.03
N GLU A 84 -9.69 9.50 22.36
CA GLU A 84 -10.24 10.27 23.48
C GLU A 84 -9.61 9.86 24.80
N GLY A 85 -9.49 8.54 25.06
CA GLY A 85 -8.83 8.00 26.25
C GLY A 85 -7.39 8.51 26.38
N ILE A 86 -6.60 8.37 25.31
CA ILE A 86 -5.20 8.83 25.27
C ILE A 86 -5.11 10.33 25.57
N LEU A 87 -5.96 11.15 24.94
CA LEU A 87 -5.95 12.60 25.15
C LEU A 87 -6.30 12.98 26.59
N ARG A 88 -7.29 12.32 27.21
CA ARG A 88 -7.69 12.56 28.60
C ARG A 88 -6.61 12.15 29.59
N GLU A 89 -6.00 10.98 29.40
CA GLU A 89 -4.97 10.46 30.30
C GLU A 89 -3.65 11.23 30.18
N ARG A 90 -3.14 11.38 28.95
CA ARG A 90 -1.89 12.10 28.70
C ARG A 90 -2.04 13.59 28.95
N GLY A 91 -3.18 14.18 28.62
CA GLY A 91 -3.47 15.58 28.91
C GLY A 91 -3.37 15.87 30.41
N LYS A 92 -3.99 15.03 31.26
CA LYS A 92 -3.86 15.14 32.72
C LYS A 92 -2.42 14.95 33.20
N ALA A 93 -1.70 13.98 32.65
CA ALA A 93 -0.32 13.69 33.06
C ALA A 93 0.68 14.79 32.65
N LEU A 94 0.41 15.52 31.56
CA LEU A 94 1.31 16.55 31.01
C LEU A 94 0.96 17.97 31.47
N LEU A 95 -0.32 18.23 31.81
CA LEU A 95 -0.83 19.56 32.18
C LEU A 95 -1.28 19.65 33.64
N GLY A 96 -1.10 18.57 34.41
CA GLY A 96 -1.32 18.52 35.86
C GLY A 96 -0.17 19.14 36.63
#